data_AF-A0A1S8SCN4-F1
#
_entry.id   AF-A0A1S8SCN4-F1
#
_cell.length_a   1.000
_cell.length_b   1.000
_cell.length_c   1.000
_cell.angle_alpha   90.00
_cell.angle_beta   90.00
_cell.angle_gamma   90.00
#
_symmetry.space_group_name_H-M   'P 1'
#
loop_
_entity.id
_entity.type
_entity.pdbx_description
1 polymer ?
#
loop_
_entity_poly.entity_id
_entity_poly.type
_entity_poly.pdbx_seq_one_letter_code
_entity_poly.pdbx_strand_id
1 'polypeptide(L)'
;MKKVLMYLVLVPTIIINMYFLLYWQPQDENSAKEVAVQETVSYTKPLYKINKEKALSQLSTDNKKELEKIIKKLSAFDIGKIKEYYEDTNDNESLIEIFKLLKKRLTTEDYKKIQEISSSFLDIQEINKRIKNN
;
A
#
# COMPACT_ATOMS: atom_id res chain seq x y z
N MET A 1 -17.23 -21.19 -45.10
CA MET A 1 -15.98 -21.72 -44.52
C MET A 1 -14.77 -20.80 -44.66
N LYS A 2 -14.59 -20.04 -45.76
CA LYS A 2 -13.43 -19.14 -45.94
C LYS A 2 -13.33 -17.98 -44.92
N LYS A 3 -14.47 -17.37 -44.55
CA LYS A 3 -14.51 -16.26 -43.58
C LYS A 3 -14.20 -16.70 -42.14
N VAL A 4 -14.64 -17.90 -41.75
CA VAL A 4 -14.35 -18.48 -40.42
C VAL A 4 -12.86 -18.78 -40.29
N LEU A 5 -12.24 -19.32 -41.35
CA LEU A 5 -10.80 -19.55 -41.40
C LEU A 5 -10.01 -18.23 -41.30
N MET A 6 -10.51 -17.15 -41.91
CA MET A 6 -9.89 -15.83 -41.84
C MET A 6 -9.88 -15.26 -40.41
N TYR A 7 -10.98 -15.40 -39.67
CA TYR A 7 -11.05 -14.96 -38.27
C TYR A 7 -10.17 -15.80 -37.34
N LEU A 8 -10.01 -17.10 -37.62
CA LEU A 8 -9.16 -17.99 -36.83
C LEU A 8 -7.69 -17.56 -36.84
N VAL A 9 -7.22 -16.91 -37.92
CA VAL A 9 -5.84 -16.40 -38.03
C VAL A 9 -5.72 -14.95 -37.53
N LEU A 10 -6.77 -14.12 -37.67
CA LEU A 10 -6.73 -12.70 -37.29
C LEU A 10 -6.86 -12.45 -35.78
N VAL A 11 -7.60 -13.28 -35.06
CA VAL A 11 -7.79 -13.12 -33.60
C VAL A 11 -6.48 -13.37 -32.81
N PRO A 12 -5.69 -14.44 -33.06
CA PRO A 12 -4.48 -14.67 -32.28
C PRO A 12 -3.40 -13.60 -32.50
N THR A 13 -3.33 -12.98 -33.68
CA THR A 13 -2.32 -11.93 -33.95
C THR A 13 -2.59 -10.67 -33.14
N ILE A 14 -3.85 -10.29 -32.96
CA ILE A 14 -4.24 -9.14 -32.12
C ILE A 14 -3.94 -9.45 -30.64
N ILE A 15 -4.25 -10.66 -30.18
CA ILE A 15 -4.00 -11.07 -28.79
C ILE A 15 -2.50 -11.08 -28.50
N ILE A 16 -1.67 -11.61 -29.40
CA ILE A 16 -0.21 -11.65 -29.23
C ILE A 16 0.37 -10.22 -29.16
N ASN A 17 -0.06 -9.31 -30.05
CA ASN A 17 0.41 -7.92 -30.02
C ASN A 17 -0.05 -7.19 -28.74
N MET A 18 -1.28 -7.43 -28.28
CA MET A 18 -1.79 -6.86 -27.02
C MET A 18 -1.04 -7.43 -25.80
N TYR A 19 -0.70 -8.71 -25.82
CA TYR A 19 0.13 -9.33 -24.78
C TYR A 19 1.54 -8.72 -24.74
N PHE A 20 2.15 -8.48 -25.91
CA PHE A 20 3.42 -7.77 -26.00
C PHE A 20 3.33 -6.38 -25.38
N LEU A 21 2.30 -5.58 -25.66
CA LEU A 21 2.17 -4.23 -25.06
C LEU A 21 2.00 -4.25 -23.53
N LEU A 22 1.33 -5.25 -22.98
CA LEU A 22 1.00 -5.31 -21.55
C LEU A 22 2.09 -5.96 -20.69
N TYR A 23 2.85 -6.90 -21.25
CA TYR A 23 3.81 -7.71 -20.49
C TYR A 23 5.25 -7.60 -20.99
N TRP A 24 5.51 -6.89 -22.09
CA TRP A 24 6.88 -6.59 -22.51
C TRP A 24 7.43 -5.40 -21.72
N GLN A 25 8.38 -5.67 -20.82
CA GLN A 25 9.31 -4.66 -20.33
C GLN A 25 10.66 -4.93 -21.02
N PRO A 26 11.24 -3.96 -21.75
CA PRO A 26 12.54 -4.17 -22.37
C PRO A 26 13.57 -4.40 -21.27
N GLN A 27 14.26 -5.54 -21.35
CA GLN A 27 15.42 -5.82 -20.52
C GLN A 27 16.58 -4.97 -21.06
N ASP A 28 16.89 -3.87 -20.38
CA ASP A 28 18.02 -3.02 -20.70
C ASP A 28 19.33 -3.77 -20.42
N GLU A 29 19.98 -4.24 -21.49
CA GLU A 29 21.31 -4.84 -21.42
C GLU A 29 22.25 -4.08 -22.37
N ASN A 30 22.90 -3.04 -21.82
CA ASN A 30 24.35 -2.79 -21.85
C ASN A 30 24.77 -1.31 -22.04
N SER A 31 25.51 -0.85 -21.02
CA SER A 31 26.75 -0.06 -21.10
C SER A 31 26.70 1.47 -21.22
N ALA A 32 26.93 2.06 -20.03
CA ALA A 32 27.84 3.17 -19.76
C ALA A 32 27.59 4.53 -20.46
N LYS A 33 27.05 5.46 -19.67
CA LYS A 33 27.71 6.74 -19.36
C LYS A 33 27.21 7.24 -18.01
N GLU A 34 28.16 7.50 -17.12
CA GLU A 34 27.97 8.22 -15.87
C GLU A 34 27.21 9.53 -16.14
N VAL A 35 25.96 9.59 -15.70
CA VAL A 35 25.37 10.84 -15.25
C VAL A 35 24.83 10.52 -13.87
N ALA A 36 25.51 11.07 -12.86
CA ALA A 36 25.09 11.03 -11.47
C ALA A 36 23.73 11.74 -11.33
N VAL A 37 22.66 11.08 -11.72
CA VAL A 37 21.36 11.31 -11.11
C VAL A 37 21.44 10.50 -9.82
N GLN A 38 21.50 11.20 -8.69
CA GLN A 38 21.24 10.60 -7.39
C GLN A 38 19.80 10.07 -7.41
N GLU A 39 19.57 8.91 -8.03
CA GLU A 39 18.56 8.00 -7.54
C GLU A 39 19.09 7.53 -6.20
N THR A 40 18.78 8.30 -5.16
CA THR A 40 18.64 7.70 -3.84
C THR A 40 17.58 6.63 -4.02
N VAL A 41 18.01 5.39 -4.29
CA VAL A 41 17.24 4.19 -4.00
C VAL A 41 16.98 4.30 -2.50
N SER A 42 15.88 5.00 -2.17
CA SER A 42 15.38 5.10 -0.83
C SER A 42 14.93 3.69 -0.52
N TYR A 43 15.84 2.91 0.07
CA TYR A 43 15.53 1.67 0.76
C TYR A 43 14.54 2.03 1.86
N THR A 44 13.28 2.16 1.46
CA THR A 44 12.23 2.69 2.29
C THR A 44 11.90 1.56 3.23
N LYS A 45 12.47 1.64 4.44
CA LYS A 45 12.29 0.63 5.48
C LYS A 45 10.81 0.24 5.55
N PRO A 46 10.47 -1.05 5.45
CA PRO A 46 9.09 -1.49 5.55
C PRO A 46 8.52 -1.09 6.90
N LEU A 47 7.32 -0.50 6.90
CA LEU A 47 6.67 -0.04 8.11
C LEU A 47 5.99 -1.18 8.88
N TYR A 48 5.64 -2.26 8.19
CA TYR A 48 5.17 -3.49 8.82
C TYR A 48 6.36 -4.31 9.34
N LYS A 49 6.28 -4.72 10.61
CA LYS A 49 7.25 -5.63 11.25
C LYS A 49 6.99 -7.10 10.89
N ILE A 50 5.79 -7.40 10.42
CA ILE A 50 5.30 -8.73 10.05
C ILE A 50 4.49 -8.64 8.76
N ASN A 51 4.11 -9.77 8.17
CA ASN A 51 3.22 -9.76 7.01
C ASN A 51 1.87 -9.09 7.35
N LYS A 52 1.42 -8.13 6.52
CA LYS A 52 0.15 -7.39 6.63
C LYS A 52 -1.06 -8.29 6.88
N GLU A 53 -1.14 -9.42 6.18
CA GLU A 53 -2.25 -10.38 6.31
C GLU A 53 -2.31 -11.02 7.70
N LYS A 54 -1.18 -11.08 8.42
CA LYS A 54 -1.07 -11.62 9.78
C LYS A 54 -1.17 -10.52 10.86
N ALA A 55 -1.19 -9.24 10.48
CA ALA A 55 -1.21 -8.14 11.44
C ALA A 55 -2.43 -8.19 12.36
N LEU A 56 -3.62 -8.40 11.80
CA LEU A 56 -4.87 -8.44 12.57
C LEU A 56 -5.03 -9.71 13.40
N SER A 57 -4.33 -10.80 13.05
CA SER A 57 -4.38 -12.06 13.81
C SER A 57 -3.52 -12.03 15.08
N GLN A 58 -2.52 -11.14 15.15
CA GLN A 58 -1.71 -10.92 16.36
C GLN A 58 -2.44 -10.12 17.46
N LEU A 59 -3.56 -9.49 17.12
CA LEU A 59 -4.31 -8.70 18.08
C LEU A 59 -5.11 -9.58 19.05
N SER A 60 -4.95 -9.33 20.35
CA SER A 60 -5.83 -9.88 21.38
C SER A 60 -7.27 -9.42 21.17
N THR A 61 -8.23 -10.17 21.70
CA THR A 61 -9.66 -9.81 21.65
C THR A 61 -9.93 -8.44 22.26
N ASP A 62 -9.23 -8.09 23.34
CA ASP A 62 -9.39 -6.80 24.00
C ASP A 62 -8.86 -5.66 23.15
N ASN A 63 -7.69 -5.84 22.52
CA ASN A 63 -7.15 -4.84 21.59
C ASN A 63 -8.05 -4.65 20.36
N LYS A 64 -8.66 -5.72 19.85
CA LYS A 64 -9.64 -5.62 18.74
C LYS A 64 -10.86 -4.80 19.15
N LYS A 65 -11.44 -5.09 20.32
CA LYS A 65 -12.58 -4.34 20.87
C LYS A 65 -12.22 -2.87 21.09
N GLU A 66 -11.02 -2.60 21.56
CA GLU A 66 -10.56 -1.23 21.81
C GLU A 66 -10.38 -0.45 20.49
N LEU A 67 -9.76 -1.05 19.48
CA LEU A 67 -9.70 -0.46 18.14
C LEU A 67 -11.10 -0.22 17.57
N GLU A 68 -12.02 -1.17 17.71
CA GLU A 68 -13.40 -1.02 17.22
C GLU A 68 -14.11 0.17 17.88
N LYS A 69 -13.98 0.34 19.21
CA LYS A 69 -14.53 1.51 19.93
C LYS A 69 -13.97 2.82 19.40
N ILE A 70 -12.67 2.88 19.12
CA ILE A 70 -12.03 4.09 18.60
C ILE A 70 -12.47 4.36 17.16
N ILE A 71 -12.46 3.34 16.29
CA ILE A 71 -12.85 3.46 14.89
C ILE A 71 -14.30 3.91 14.74
N LYS A 72 -15.20 3.48 15.63
CA LYS A 72 -16.61 3.93 15.67
C LYS A 72 -16.80 5.43 15.90
N LYS A 73 -15.77 6.14 16.39
CA LYS A 73 -15.78 7.60 16.55
C LYS A 73 -15.51 8.35 15.23
N LEU A 74 -15.01 7.66 14.21
CA LEU A 74 -14.74 8.25 12.90
C LEU A 74 -16.01 8.35 12.07
N SER A 75 -16.05 9.33 11.17
CA SER A 75 -17.16 9.44 10.22
C SER A 75 -17.11 8.31 9.19
N ALA A 76 -18.26 7.98 8.59
CA ALA A 76 -18.32 6.99 7.50
C ALA A 76 -17.39 7.36 6.32
N PHE A 77 -17.25 8.66 6.03
CA PHE A 77 -16.32 9.14 5.02
C PHE A 77 -14.86 8.87 5.39
N ASP A 78 -14.47 9.17 6.63
CA ASP A 78 -13.11 8.90 7.12
C ASP A 78 -12.79 7.40 7.11
N ILE A 79 -13.75 6.55 7.47
CA ILE A 79 -13.62 5.09 7.39
C ILE A 79 -13.43 4.64 5.93
N GLY A 80 -14.20 5.21 4.99
CA GLY A 80 -14.04 4.96 3.56
C GLY A 80 -12.62 5.28 3.07
N LYS A 81 -12.07 6.43 3.49
CA LYS A 81 -10.69 6.81 3.18
C LYS A 81 -9.65 5.86 3.75
N ILE A 82 -9.81 5.42 5.00
CA ILE A 82 -8.91 4.43 5.60
C ILE A 82 -8.95 3.12 4.81
N LYS A 83 -10.13 2.68 4.36
CA LYS A 83 -10.27 1.48 3.54
C LYS A 83 -9.58 1.62 2.18
N GLU A 84 -9.79 2.74 1.49
CA GLU A 84 -9.11 3.04 0.22
C GLU A 84 -7.59 2.94 0.36
N TYR A 85 -7.02 3.57 1.39
CA TYR A 85 -5.58 3.49 1.65
C TYR A 85 -5.12 2.07 2.04
N TYR A 86 -5.91 1.34 2.82
CA TYR A 86 -5.54 -0.01 3.23
C TYR A 86 -5.50 -1.00 2.06
N GLU A 87 -6.33 -0.80 1.03
CA GLU A 87 -6.39 -1.66 -0.15
C GLU A 87 -5.36 -1.28 -1.23
N ASP A 88 -4.67 -0.15 -1.09
CA ASP A 88 -3.62 0.28 -2.02
C ASP A 88 -2.40 -0.66 -1.99
N THR A 89 -1.74 -0.78 -3.14
CA THR A 89 -0.50 -1.52 -3.36
C THR A 89 0.74 -0.85 -2.76
N ASN A 90 0.72 0.48 -2.55
CA ASN A 90 1.81 1.19 -1.88
C ASN A 90 1.62 1.18 -0.35
N ASP A 91 1.88 0.02 0.26
CA ASP A 91 1.64 -0.23 1.69
C ASP A 91 2.27 0.81 2.63
N ASN A 92 3.46 1.34 2.30
CA ASN A 92 4.14 2.28 3.17
C ASN A 92 3.50 3.67 3.13
N GLU A 93 3.30 4.24 1.95
CA GLU A 93 2.73 5.59 1.82
C GLU A 93 1.28 5.62 2.32
N SER A 94 0.51 4.60 1.95
CA SER A 94 -0.89 4.51 2.38
C SER A 94 -1.04 4.34 3.89
N LEU A 95 -0.11 3.63 4.55
CA LEU A 95 -0.08 3.55 6.00
C LEU A 95 0.24 4.91 6.64
N ILE A 96 1.14 5.71 6.03
CA ILE A 96 1.39 7.08 6.49
C ILE A 96 0.12 7.93 6.38
N GLU A 97 -0.60 7.85 5.26
CA GLU A 97 -1.85 8.59 5.07
C GLU A 97 -2.95 8.18 6.05
N ILE A 98 -3.08 6.89 6.35
CA ILE A 98 -3.97 6.40 7.41
C ILE A 98 -3.61 7.05 8.75
N PHE A 99 -2.34 7.01 9.15
CA PHE A 99 -1.93 7.58 10.44
C PHE A 99 -2.02 9.11 10.50
N LYS A 100 -1.84 9.82 9.38
CA LYS A 100 -2.11 11.27 9.28
C LYS A 100 -3.59 11.56 9.50
N LEU A 101 -4.47 10.81 8.84
CA LEU A 101 -5.92 10.97 8.97
C LEU A 101 -6.36 10.69 10.41
N LEU A 102 -5.92 9.57 11.00
CA LEU A 102 -6.24 9.22 12.38
C LEU A 102 -5.76 10.30 13.37
N LYS A 103 -4.55 10.84 13.19
CA LYS A 103 -4.01 11.92 14.03
C LYS A 103 -4.85 13.20 13.95
N LYS A 104 -5.42 13.50 12.78
CA LYS A 104 -6.26 14.69 12.55
C LYS A 104 -7.66 14.55 13.14
N ARG A 105 -8.21 13.33 13.16
CA ARG A 105 -9.61 13.07 13.51
C ARG A 105 -9.82 12.65 14.95
N LEU A 106 -8.87 11.93 15.52
CA LEU A 106 -9.00 11.37 16.86
C LEU A 106 -8.49 12.33 17.94
N THR A 107 -8.94 12.10 19.16
CA THR A 107 -8.34 12.72 20.34
C THR A 107 -6.88 12.25 20.50
N THR A 108 -6.07 13.02 21.22
CA THR A 108 -4.68 12.63 21.48
C THR A 108 -4.60 11.29 22.20
N GLU A 109 -5.51 11.03 23.13
CA GLU A 109 -5.60 9.77 23.87
C GLU A 109 -5.94 8.59 22.94
N ASP A 110 -7.00 8.72 22.14
CA ASP A 110 -7.41 7.68 21.19
C ASP A 110 -6.32 7.39 20.15
N TYR A 111 -5.69 8.43 19.61
CA TYR A 111 -4.60 8.28 18.66
C TYR A 111 -3.40 7.55 19.28
N LYS A 112 -3.01 7.92 20.50
CA LYS A 112 -1.94 7.24 21.23
C LYS A 112 -2.30 5.78 21.49
N LYS A 113 -3.56 5.48 21.79
CA LYS A 113 -4.02 4.10 22.00
C LYS A 113 -3.91 3.25 20.74
N ILE A 114 -4.27 3.80 19.57
CA ILE A 114 -4.03 3.13 18.29
C ILE A 114 -2.54 2.86 18.09
N GLN A 115 -1.67 3.85 18.34
CA GLN A 115 -0.22 3.70 18.22
C GLN A 115 0.32 2.58 19.13
N GLU A 116 -0.12 2.53 20.38
CA GLU A 116 0.27 1.49 21.33
C GLU A 116 -0.11 0.09 20.82
N ILE A 117 -1.37 -0.11 20.41
CA ILE A 117 -1.88 -1.39 19.93
C ILE A 117 -1.13 -1.82 18.66
N SER A 118 -0.98 -0.90 17.72
CA SER A 118 -0.37 -1.18 16.42
C SER A 118 1.16 -1.30 16.46
N SER A 119 1.81 -0.86 17.53
CA SER A 119 3.26 -1.03 17.73
C SER A 119 3.73 -2.49 17.74
N SER A 120 2.83 -3.43 18.04
CA SER A 120 3.11 -4.87 18.01
C SER A 120 3.41 -5.38 16.59
N PHE A 121 2.87 -4.73 15.54
CA PHE A 121 3.05 -5.16 14.15
C PHE A 121 3.54 -4.03 13.21
N LEU A 122 3.60 -2.78 13.66
CA LEU A 122 4.10 -1.63 12.91
C LEU A 122 5.29 -0.95 13.58
N ASP A 123 6.16 -0.34 12.77
CA ASP A 123 7.19 0.60 13.20
C ASP A 123 6.61 2.01 13.37
N ILE A 124 5.94 2.21 14.51
CA ILE A 124 5.30 3.49 14.86
C ILE A 124 6.29 4.64 14.96
N GLN A 125 7.55 4.38 15.32
CA GLN A 125 8.56 5.43 15.40
C GLN A 125 8.89 5.96 14.01
N GLU A 126 9.10 5.06 13.05
CA GLU A 126 9.34 5.44 11.66
C GLU A 126 8.11 6.13 11.04
N ILE A 127 6.90 5.64 11.32
CA ILE A 127 5.65 6.31 10.90
C ILE A 127 5.60 7.76 11.41
N ASN A 128 5.81 7.95 12.71
CA ASN A 128 5.79 9.28 13.31
C ASN A 128 6.87 10.21 12.77
N LYS A 129 8.05 9.66 12.45
CA LYS A 129 9.13 10.42 11.82
C LYS A 129 8.72 10.92 10.43
N ARG A 130 8.14 10.05 9.59
CA ARG A 130 7.68 10.41 8.24
C ARG A 130 6.51 11.39 8.24
N ILE A 131 5.63 11.32 9.24
CA ILE A 131 4.52 12.28 9.41
C ILE A 131 5.02 13.65 9.85
N LYS A 132 6.12 13.75 10.61
CA LYS A 132 6.67 15.04 11.06
C LYS A 132 7.47 15.76 9.97
N ASN A 133 8.02 15.02 9.01
CA ASN A 133 8.88 15.54 7.95
C ASN A 133 8.12 15.91 6.66
N ASN A 134 6.82 15.67 6.62
CA ASN A 134 5.89 16.08 5.55
C ASN A 134 4.90 17.10 6.10
#